data_AF-A0A1H7YPR4-F1
#
_entry.id   AF-A0A1H7YPR4-F1
#
_cell.length_a   1.000
_cell.length_b   1.000
_cell.length_c   1.000
_cell.angle_alpha   90.00
_cell.angle_beta   90.00
_cell.angle_gamma   90.00
#
_symmetry.space_group_name_H-M   'P 1'
#
loop_
_entity.id
_entity.type
_entity.pdbx_description
1 polymer ?
#
loop_
_entity_poly.entity_id
_entity_poly.type
_entity_poly.pdbx_seq_one_letter_code
_entity_poly.pdbx_strand_id
1 'polypeptide(L)'
;MKLDDKNLNQKWSDYNNTRITGNRKKASELLNGFITTLLQNDEKVIENFVHQICSIVLKNNTFVSTNSIEIASAEVRIQHPLFQKVLVPIFIKKYKENDPLYIKWIAQMEQFFYSDQRITYYFLEEIDDKLRDAVQFSKETNQYEEIKCRYFETDYFLKKSFELKADQEVLDLILKRMLKDIDYLTHELPYLLTDLDDFIEIINEFKYFSEQSESKEKWKAQIEEWENIADNLKT
;
A
#
# COMPACT_ATOMS: atom_id res chain seq x y z
N MET A 1 -20.10 -3.98 -8.24
CA MET A 1 -19.15 -4.24 -9.35
C MET A 1 -19.92 -4.86 -10.50
N LYS A 2 -19.71 -4.41 -11.75
CA LYS A 2 -20.34 -4.99 -12.94
C LYS A 2 -19.24 -5.19 -13.99
N LEU A 3 -18.93 -6.44 -14.28
CA LEU A 3 -18.04 -6.83 -15.36
C LEU A 3 -18.83 -6.93 -16.66
N ASP A 4 -18.16 -6.78 -17.80
CA ASP A 4 -18.84 -6.87 -19.09
C ASP A 4 -19.23 -8.33 -19.43
N ASP A 5 -18.55 -9.30 -18.81
CA ASP A 5 -18.83 -10.73 -18.95
C ASP A 5 -19.84 -11.22 -17.89
N LYS A 6 -20.96 -11.79 -18.35
CA LYS A 6 -22.02 -12.36 -17.50
C LYS A 6 -21.55 -13.55 -16.66
N ASN A 7 -20.71 -14.41 -17.21
CA ASN A 7 -20.13 -15.56 -16.51
C ASN A 7 -19.18 -15.09 -15.40
N LEU A 8 -18.33 -14.09 -15.66
CA LEU A 8 -17.47 -13.50 -14.62
C LEU A 8 -18.29 -12.85 -13.50
N ASN A 9 -19.35 -12.11 -13.84
CA ASN A 9 -20.26 -11.54 -12.83
C ASN A 9 -20.89 -12.62 -11.96
N GLN A 10 -21.38 -13.71 -12.55
CA GLN A 10 -21.99 -14.80 -11.81
C GLN A 10 -20.98 -15.44 -10.86
N LYS A 11 -19.78 -15.78 -11.35
CA LYS A 11 -18.73 -16.38 -10.52
C LYS A 11 -18.29 -15.48 -9.38
N TRP A 12 -18.16 -14.18 -9.63
CA TRP A 12 -17.83 -13.21 -8.59
C TRP A 12 -18.94 -13.09 -7.53
N SER A 13 -20.21 -13.08 -7.96
CA SER A 13 -21.35 -13.06 -7.06
C SER A 13 -21.42 -14.33 -6.20
N ASP A 14 -21.23 -15.50 -6.81
CA ASP A 14 -21.25 -16.79 -6.12
C ASP A 14 -20.15 -16.88 -5.06
N TYR A 15 -18.94 -16.41 -5.40
CA TYR A 15 -17.83 -16.30 -4.46
C TYR A 15 -18.20 -15.41 -3.26
N ASN A 16 -18.68 -14.18 -3.48
CA ASN A 16 -18.99 -13.26 -2.39
C ASN A 16 -20.13 -13.76 -1.50
N ASN A 17 -21.22 -14.27 -2.10
CA ASN A 17 -22.34 -14.84 -1.35
C ASN A 17 -21.90 -16.04 -0.50
N THR A 18 -21.05 -16.92 -1.04
CA THR A 18 -20.51 -18.08 -0.31
C THR A 18 -19.55 -17.66 0.81
N ARG A 19 -18.75 -16.62 0.58
CA ARG A 19 -17.84 -16.06 1.60
C ARG A 19 -18.63 -15.47 2.77
N ILE A 20 -19.64 -14.65 2.49
CA ILE A 20 -20.44 -13.96 3.51
C ILE A 20 -21.21 -14.97 4.38
N THR A 21 -21.67 -16.08 3.79
CA THR A 21 -22.31 -17.17 4.54
C THR A 21 -21.33 -18.04 5.34
N GLY A 22 -20.02 -17.80 5.24
CA GLY A 22 -18.99 -18.42 6.07
C GLY A 22 -18.42 -19.75 5.57
N ASN A 23 -18.81 -20.24 4.38
CA ASN A 23 -18.27 -21.49 3.84
C ASN A 23 -16.90 -21.28 3.18
N ARG A 24 -15.85 -21.27 4.01
CA ARG A 24 -14.47 -20.94 3.60
C ARG A 24 -13.92 -21.84 2.49
N LYS A 25 -14.14 -23.16 2.58
CA LYS A 25 -13.61 -24.12 1.59
C LYS A 25 -14.21 -23.87 0.21
N LYS A 26 -15.55 -23.79 0.15
CA LYS A 26 -16.27 -23.52 -1.10
C LYS A 26 -15.95 -22.13 -1.65
N ALA A 27 -15.85 -21.11 -0.79
CA ALA A 27 -15.46 -19.76 -1.22
C ALA A 27 -14.05 -19.75 -1.84
N SER A 28 -13.10 -20.50 -1.29
CA SER A 28 -11.75 -20.62 -1.86
C SER A 28 -11.76 -21.31 -3.23
N GLU A 29 -12.54 -22.38 -3.39
CA GLU A 29 -12.72 -23.06 -4.68
C GLU A 29 -13.34 -22.13 -5.74
N LEU A 30 -14.39 -21.40 -5.37
CA LEU A 30 -15.04 -20.42 -6.24
C LEU A 30 -14.12 -19.26 -6.63
N LEU A 31 -13.33 -18.75 -5.68
CA LEU A 31 -12.37 -17.69 -5.95
C LEU A 31 -11.32 -18.13 -6.98
N ASN A 32 -10.76 -19.34 -6.80
CA ASN A 32 -9.80 -19.88 -7.77
C ASN A 32 -10.45 -20.08 -9.15
N GLY A 33 -11.68 -20.59 -9.21
CA GLY A 33 -12.44 -20.72 -10.45
C GLY A 33 -12.71 -19.37 -11.14
N PHE A 34 -13.00 -18.33 -10.36
CA PHE A 34 -13.13 -16.96 -10.85
C PHE A 34 -11.81 -16.45 -11.42
N ILE A 35 -10.70 -16.54 -10.66
CA ILE A 35 -9.38 -16.08 -11.09
C ILE A 35 -8.96 -16.76 -12.41
N THR A 36 -9.10 -18.08 -12.51
CA THR A 36 -8.77 -18.81 -13.74
C THR A 36 -9.60 -18.32 -14.92
N THR A 37 -10.88 -18.02 -14.72
CA THR A 37 -11.75 -17.51 -15.80
C THR A 37 -11.37 -16.08 -16.17
N LEU A 38 -11.07 -15.23 -15.19
CA LEU A 38 -10.67 -13.84 -15.42
C LEU A 38 -9.37 -13.78 -16.23
N LEU A 39 -8.38 -14.61 -15.90
CA LEU A 39 -7.09 -14.67 -16.60
C LEU A 39 -7.17 -15.26 -18.02
N GLN A 40 -8.31 -15.82 -18.43
CA GLN A 40 -8.57 -16.24 -19.81
C GLN A 40 -9.15 -15.13 -20.68
N ASN A 41 -9.53 -13.99 -20.08
CA ASN A 41 -10.03 -12.84 -20.82
C ASN A 41 -8.88 -11.96 -21.32
N ASP A 42 -9.20 -10.99 -22.18
CA ASP A 42 -8.22 -10.00 -22.59
C ASP A 42 -7.77 -9.11 -21.43
N GLU A 43 -6.61 -8.47 -21.62
CA GLU A 43 -5.97 -7.62 -20.61
C GLU A 43 -6.87 -6.45 -20.18
N LYS A 44 -7.69 -5.90 -21.08
CA LYS A 44 -8.55 -4.76 -20.80
C LYS A 44 -9.65 -5.13 -19.81
N VAL A 45 -10.21 -6.34 -19.92
CA VAL A 45 -11.18 -6.87 -18.96
C VAL A 45 -10.54 -7.04 -17.58
N ILE A 46 -9.30 -7.53 -17.53
CA ILE A 46 -8.55 -7.72 -16.27
C ILE A 46 -8.26 -6.36 -15.62
N GLU A 47 -7.76 -5.38 -16.39
CA GLU A 47 -7.50 -4.02 -15.91
C GLU A 47 -8.78 -3.35 -15.39
N ASN A 48 -9.89 -3.45 -16.12
CA ASN A 48 -11.18 -2.92 -15.70
C ASN A 48 -11.64 -3.56 -14.37
N PHE A 49 -11.47 -4.87 -14.22
CA PHE A 49 -11.75 -5.55 -12.95
C PHE A 49 -10.88 -4.99 -11.80
N VAL A 50 -9.56 -4.87 -12.01
CA VAL A 50 -8.64 -4.33 -10.98
C VAL A 50 -9.02 -2.89 -10.63
N HIS A 51 -9.35 -2.07 -11.63
CA HIS A 51 -9.81 -0.70 -11.41
C HIS A 51 -11.07 -0.66 -10.55
N GLN A 52 -12.09 -1.45 -10.90
CA GLN A 52 -13.35 -1.48 -10.17
C GLN A 52 -13.18 -1.98 -8.73
N ILE A 53 -12.43 -3.06 -8.50
CA ILE A 53 -12.27 -3.61 -7.16
C ILE A 53 -11.46 -2.66 -6.27
N CYS A 54 -10.38 -2.04 -6.78
CA CYS A 54 -9.60 -1.09 -6.00
C CYS A 54 -10.39 0.18 -5.72
N SER A 55 -11.15 0.70 -6.70
CA SER A 55 -12.02 1.86 -6.50
C SER A 55 -13.10 1.64 -5.43
N ILE A 56 -13.57 0.40 -5.26
CA ILE A 56 -14.54 0.05 -4.21
C ILE A 56 -13.84 -0.10 -2.85
N VAL A 57 -12.77 -0.89 -2.80
CA VAL A 57 -12.10 -1.26 -1.54
C VAL A 57 -11.30 -0.10 -0.94
N LEU A 58 -10.70 0.74 -1.79
CA LEU A 58 -9.82 1.84 -1.39
C LEU A 58 -10.51 3.21 -1.42
N LYS A 59 -11.83 3.25 -1.62
CA LYS A 59 -12.62 4.47 -1.82
C LYS A 59 -12.41 5.54 -0.74
N ASN A 60 -12.21 5.12 0.51
CA ASN A 60 -12.23 6.03 1.67
C ASN A 60 -10.84 6.57 2.03
N ASN A 61 -9.85 6.52 1.12
CA ASN A 61 -8.47 6.93 1.40
C ASN A 61 -7.95 6.30 2.70
N THR A 62 -8.23 5.01 2.86
CA THR A 62 -7.77 4.19 3.97
C THR A 62 -6.72 3.22 3.49
N PHE A 63 -5.72 2.97 4.32
CA PHE A 63 -4.85 1.80 4.17
C PHE A 63 -5.68 0.54 4.45
N VAL A 64 -5.46 -0.53 3.70
CA VAL A 64 -6.05 -1.83 4.02
C VAL A 64 -5.35 -2.33 5.28
N SER A 65 -6.05 -2.30 6.41
CA SER A 65 -5.58 -2.84 7.70
C SER A 65 -6.31 -4.16 8.04
N THR A 66 -5.68 -4.99 8.88
CA THR A 66 -5.98 -6.41 9.10
C THR A 66 -7.43 -6.73 9.53
N ASN A 67 -7.93 -7.87 9.02
CA ASN A 67 -8.92 -8.85 9.54
C ASN A 67 -10.01 -8.43 10.57
N SER A 68 -10.40 -7.16 10.66
CA SER A 68 -11.55 -6.77 11.49
C SER A 68 -12.81 -7.49 11.00
N ILE A 69 -13.76 -7.70 11.92
CA ILE A 69 -15.05 -8.34 11.60
C ILE A 69 -15.75 -7.57 10.47
N GLU A 70 -15.62 -6.25 10.45
CA GLU A 70 -16.15 -5.36 9.40
C GLU A 70 -15.56 -5.66 8.01
N ILE A 71 -14.25 -5.92 7.94
CA ILE A 71 -13.60 -6.28 6.67
C ILE A 71 -13.95 -7.72 6.26
N ALA A 72 -14.19 -8.61 7.23
CA ALA A 72 -14.64 -9.97 6.96
C ALA A 72 -16.05 -10.02 6.37
N SER A 73 -16.95 -9.13 6.79
CA SER A 73 -18.34 -9.03 6.34
C SER A 73 -18.56 -8.06 5.16
N ALA A 74 -17.56 -7.24 4.81
CA ALA A 74 -17.63 -6.33 3.67
C ALA A 74 -18.10 -7.05 2.39
N GLU A 75 -18.94 -6.39 1.58
CA GLU A 75 -19.48 -6.97 0.34
C GLU A 75 -18.38 -7.33 -0.67
N VAL A 76 -17.35 -6.48 -0.74
CA VAL A 76 -16.20 -6.64 -1.62
C VAL A 76 -14.94 -6.66 -0.77
N ARG A 77 -14.11 -7.69 -0.97
CA ARG A 77 -12.82 -7.82 -0.28
C ARG A 77 -11.81 -8.46 -1.21
N ILE A 78 -10.58 -7.96 -1.12
CA ILE A 78 -9.42 -8.57 -1.78
C ILE A 78 -8.88 -9.69 -0.90
N GLN A 79 -8.64 -10.85 -1.50
CA GLN A 79 -8.02 -12.00 -0.85
C GLN A 79 -6.62 -12.21 -1.41
N HIS A 80 -5.73 -12.84 -0.65
CA HIS A 80 -4.35 -13.10 -1.06
C HIS A 80 -4.21 -13.71 -2.48
N PRO A 81 -4.95 -14.77 -2.85
CA PRO A 81 -4.84 -15.33 -4.20
C PRO A 81 -5.20 -14.34 -5.31
N LEU A 82 -6.18 -13.46 -5.05
CA LEU A 82 -6.61 -12.44 -5.99
C LEU A 82 -5.56 -11.33 -6.10
N PHE A 83 -5.05 -10.87 -4.97
CA PHE A 83 -3.96 -9.89 -4.91
C PHE A 83 -2.75 -10.37 -5.71
N GLN A 84 -2.27 -11.58 -5.40
CA GLN A 84 -1.11 -12.19 -6.03
C GLN A 84 -1.26 -12.39 -7.54
N LYS A 85 -2.35 -13.04 -7.96
CA LYS A 85 -2.48 -13.52 -9.35
C LYS A 85 -3.04 -12.49 -10.32
N VAL A 86 -3.72 -11.46 -9.80
CA VAL A 86 -4.46 -10.50 -10.63
C VAL A 86 -4.01 -9.07 -10.39
N LEU A 87 -3.96 -8.61 -9.13
CA LEU A 87 -3.65 -7.20 -8.84
C LEU A 87 -2.17 -6.89 -9.05
N VAL A 88 -1.26 -7.72 -8.53
CA VAL A 88 0.20 -7.47 -8.60
C VAL A 88 0.70 -7.30 -10.04
N PRO A 89 0.34 -8.16 -11.02
CA PRO A 89 0.73 -7.94 -12.42
C PRO A 89 0.26 -6.59 -12.98
N ILE A 90 -0.98 -6.18 -12.69
CA ILE A 90 -1.51 -4.89 -13.13
C ILE A 90 -0.81 -3.73 -12.41
N PHE A 91 -0.51 -3.86 -11.12
CA PHE A 91 0.24 -2.88 -10.36
C PHE A 91 1.65 -2.66 -10.89
N ILE A 92 2.37 -3.73 -11.25
CA ILE A 92 3.70 -3.63 -11.89
C ILE A 92 3.59 -2.83 -13.19
N LYS A 93 2.65 -3.21 -14.06
CA LYS A 93 2.44 -2.53 -15.34
C LYS A 93 2.13 -1.06 -15.14
N LYS A 94 1.14 -0.73 -14.30
CA LYS A 94 0.68 0.64 -14.05
C LYS A 94 1.72 1.50 -13.34
N TYR A 95 2.55 0.89 -12.49
CA TYR A 95 3.70 1.57 -11.90
C TYR A 95 4.72 1.97 -12.98
N LYS A 96 5.06 1.06 -13.91
CA LYS A 96 5.97 1.34 -15.04
C LYS A 96 5.40 2.39 -15.99
N GLU A 97 4.07 2.47 -16.12
CA GLU A 97 3.36 3.52 -16.86
C GLU A 97 3.28 4.85 -16.11
N ASN A 98 3.79 4.92 -14.87
CA ASN A 98 3.66 6.07 -13.96
C ASN A 98 2.19 6.52 -13.77
N ASP A 99 1.26 5.58 -13.63
CA ASP A 99 -0.14 5.90 -13.33
C ASP A 99 -0.27 6.29 -11.84
N PRO A 100 -0.55 7.57 -11.51
CA PRO A 100 -0.58 8.03 -10.13
C PRO A 100 -1.65 7.32 -9.30
N LEU A 101 -2.81 7.00 -9.89
CA LEU A 101 -3.90 6.37 -9.15
C LEU A 101 -3.52 4.96 -8.70
N TYR A 102 -2.86 4.19 -9.56
CA TYR A 102 -2.43 2.84 -9.21
C TYR A 102 -1.23 2.85 -8.26
N ILE A 103 -0.33 3.84 -8.37
CA ILE A 103 0.76 4.02 -7.41
C ILE A 103 0.20 4.34 -6.01
N LYS A 104 -0.82 5.22 -5.91
CA LYS A 104 -1.58 5.43 -4.67
C LYS A 104 -2.14 4.12 -4.12
N TRP A 105 -2.78 3.32 -4.97
CA TRP A 105 -3.36 2.04 -4.56
C TRP A 105 -2.32 1.01 -4.10
N ILE A 106 -1.15 0.96 -4.73
CA ILE A 106 -0.02 0.13 -4.28
C ILE A 106 0.31 0.48 -2.82
N ALA A 107 0.47 1.77 -2.50
CA ALA A 107 0.75 2.21 -1.14
C ALA A 107 -0.34 1.79 -0.14
N GLN A 108 -1.61 1.93 -0.51
CA GLN A 108 -2.73 1.56 0.35
C GLN A 108 -2.85 0.04 0.60
N MET A 109 -2.17 -0.80 -0.18
CA MET A 109 -2.15 -2.26 -0.06
C MET A 109 -0.98 -2.80 0.79
N GLU A 110 -0.27 -1.92 1.52
CA GLU A 110 0.86 -2.23 2.42
C GLU A 110 0.74 -3.58 3.15
N GLN A 111 -0.41 -3.86 3.76
CA GLN A 111 -0.61 -5.08 4.53
C GLN A 111 -0.45 -6.36 3.70
N PHE A 112 -0.85 -6.38 2.42
CA PHE A 112 -0.66 -7.54 1.54
C PHE A 112 0.81 -7.77 1.22
N PHE A 113 1.59 -6.71 1.10
CA PHE A 113 3.02 -6.79 0.87
C PHE A 113 3.75 -7.30 2.13
N TYR A 114 3.37 -6.85 3.32
CA TYR A 114 3.98 -7.38 4.55
C TYR A 114 3.58 -8.82 4.88
N SER A 115 2.41 -9.28 4.46
CA SER A 115 1.96 -10.65 4.77
C SER A 115 2.44 -11.72 3.78
N ASP A 116 2.96 -11.35 2.60
CA ASP A 116 3.56 -12.29 1.64
C ASP A 116 4.89 -11.77 1.10
N GLN A 117 5.96 -12.06 1.85
CA GLN A 117 7.31 -11.64 1.56
C GLN A 117 7.78 -12.03 0.14
N ARG A 118 7.37 -13.21 -0.37
CA ARG A 118 7.77 -13.66 -1.71
C ARG A 118 7.16 -12.78 -2.80
N ILE A 119 5.91 -12.38 -2.62
CA ILE A 119 5.22 -11.50 -3.57
C ILE A 119 5.74 -10.08 -3.51
N THR A 120 6.11 -9.61 -2.33
CA THR A 120 6.79 -8.32 -2.18
C THR A 120 8.12 -8.30 -2.89
N TYR A 121 8.93 -9.35 -2.74
CA TYR A 121 10.19 -9.47 -3.46
C TYR A 121 9.99 -9.43 -4.97
N TYR A 122 9.10 -10.29 -5.48
CA TYR A 122 8.76 -10.31 -6.90
C TYR A 122 8.29 -8.94 -7.40
N PHE A 123 7.41 -8.27 -6.65
CA PHE A 123 6.90 -6.96 -7.03
C PHE A 123 8.01 -5.91 -7.10
N LEU A 124 8.88 -5.85 -6.08
CA LEU A 124 9.98 -4.87 -5.99
C LEU A 124 11.04 -5.09 -7.06
N GLU A 125 11.44 -6.34 -7.32
CA GLU A 125 12.33 -6.70 -8.45
C GLU A 125 11.71 -6.29 -9.79
N GLU A 126 10.39 -6.47 -9.93
CA GLU A 126 9.74 -6.17 -11.19
C GLU A 126 9.66 -4.68 -11.48
N ILE A 127 9.55 -3.82 -10.46
CA ILE A 127 9.44 -2.36 -10.62
C ILE A 127 10.77 -1.60 -10.55
N ASP A 128 11.83 -2.23 -10.05
CA ASP A 128 13.18 -1.64 -9.97
C ASP A 128 14.22 -2.55 -10.62
N ASP A 129 14.57 -2.25 -11.87
CA ASP A 129 15.58 -3.01 -12.62
C ASP A 129 16.96 -2.95 -11.96
N LYS A 130 17.25 -1.93 -11.13
CA LYS A 130 18.53 -1.86 -10.40
C LYS A 130 18.64 -2.91 -9.31
N LEU A 131 17.52 -3.44 -8.79
CA LEU A 131 17.54 -4.53 -7.82
C LEU A 131 17.87 -5.88 -8.50
N ARG A 132 17.63 -6.03 -9.80
CA ARG A 132 17.93 -7.27 -10.54
C ARG A 132 19.43 -7.49 -10.75
N ASP A 133 20.20 -6.41 -10.85
CA ASP A 133 21.63 -6.44 -11.21
C ASP A 133 22.56 -6.06 -10.04
N ALA A 134 22.01 -5.75 -8.86
CA ALA A 134 22.82 -5.28 -7.75
C ALA A 134 23.47 -6.43 -6.97
N VAL A 135 24.80 -6.44 -7.00
CA VAL A 135 25.65 -7.33 -6.19
C VAL A 135 26.54 -6.48 -5.27
N GLN A 136 26.55 -6.80 -3.99
CA GLN A 136 27.42 -6.21 -2.99
C GLN A 136 28.56 -7.16 -2.64
N PHE A 137 29.79 -6.68 -2.64
CA PHE A 137 30.92 -7.48 -2.18
C PHE A 137 30.90 -7.63 -0.65
N SER A 138 30.75 -8.86 -0.17
CA SER A 138 30.80 -9.22 1.25
C SER A 138 32.24 -9.46 1.67
N LYS A 139 32.71 -8.66 2.63
CA LYS A 139 34.06 -8.80 3.19
C LYS A 139 34.22 -10.06 4.06
N GLU A 140 33.12 -10.58 4.63
CA GLU A 140 33.13 -11.77 5.47
C GLU A 140 33.24 -13.05 4.64
N THR A 141 32.52 -13.13 3.52
CA THR A 141 32.51 -14.31 2.64
C THR A 141 33.50 -14.19 1.48
N ASN A 142 34.07 -13.00 1.27
CA ASN A 142 34.97 -12.65 0.17
C ASN A 142 34.35 -12.94 -1.21
N GLN A 143 33.04 -12.69 -1.34
CA GLN A 143 32.24 -12.97 -2.53
C GLN A 143 31.27 -11.81 -2.81
N TYR A 144 30.85 -11.68 -4.06
CA TYR A 144 29.71 -10.83 -4.42
C TYR A 144 28.42 -11.54 -4.00
N GLU A 145 27.67 -10.91 -3.10
CA GLU A 145 26.37 -11.34 -2.63
C GLU A 145 25.28 -10.50 -3.30
N GLU A 146 24.22 -11.15 -3.73
CA GLU A 146 23.04 -10.48 -4.30
C GLU A 146 22.43 -9.54 -3.25
N ILE A 147 22.12 -8.29 -3.63
CA ILE A 147 21.47 -7.37 -2.71
C ILE A 147 20.07 -7.90 -2.43
N LYS A 148 19.82 -8.31 -1.19
CA LYS A 148 18.45 -8.58 -0.73
C LYS A 148 17.60 -7.34 -0.98
N CYS A 149 16.56 -7.52 -1.79
CA CYS A 149 15.58 -6.51 -2.15
C CYS A 149 15.21 -5.61 -0.95
N ARG A 150 14.95 -4.33 -1.23
CA ARG A 150 14.47 -3.35 -0.26
C ARG A 150 13.17 -3.82 0.40
N TYR A 151 12.85 -3.28 1.57
CA TYR A 151 11.52 -3.45 2.15
C TYR A 151 10.49 -2.62 1.37
N PHE A 152 9.22 -3.01 1.44
CA PHE A 152 8.15 -2.23 0.85
C PHE A 152 7.96 -0.93 1.64
N GLU A 153 8.11 0.22 0.97
CA GLU A 153 8.01 1.54 1.60
C GLU A 153 6.73 2.26 1.15
N THR A 154 5.71 2.26 2.00
CA THR A 154 4.43 2.92 1.73
C THR A 154 4.61 4.40 1.37
N ASP A 155 5.45 5.12 2.10
CA ASP A 155 5.69 6.55 1.90
C ASP A 155 6.31 6.85 0.54
N TYR A 156 7.24 6.01 0.08
CA TYR A 156 7.83 6.14 -1.25
C TYR A 156 6.75 6.17 -2.34
N PHE A 157 5.81 5.23 -2.30
CA PHE A 157 4.75 5.15 -3.30
C PHE A 157 3.77 6.33 -3.18
N LEU A 158 3.39 6.75 -1.97
CA LEU A 158 2.51 7.92 -1.82
C LEU A 158 3.16 9.20 -2.34
N LYS A 159 4.42 9.46 -1.96
CA LYS A 159 5.18 10.65 -2.41
C LYS A 159 5.32 10.64 -3.94
N LYS A 160 5.69 9.50 -4.54
CA LYS A 160 5.75 9.34 -6.00
C LYS A 160 4.40 9.60 -6.67
N SER A 161 3.30 9.07 -6.11
CA SER A 161 1.96 9.34 -6.64
C SER A 161 1.64 10.83 -6.62
N PHE A 162 1.97 11.52 -5.54
CA PHE A 162 1.71 12.96 -5.38
C PHE A 162 2.56 13.81 -6.33
N GLU A 163 3.83 13.45 -6.53
CA GLU A 163 4.72 14.10 -7.51
C GLU A 163 4.19 13.98 -8.95
N LEU A 164 3.65 12.81 -9.31
CA LEU A 164 3.05 12.59 -10.62
C LEU A 164 1.73 13.34 -10.80
N LYS A 165 0.93 13.45 -9.72
CA LYS A 165 -0.32 14.20 -9.71
C LYS A 165 -0.61 14.69 -8.29
N ALA A 166 -0.49 16.01 -8.10
CA ALA A 166 -0.83 16.67 -6.84
C ALA A 166 -2.34 16.55 -6.56
N ASP A 167 -2.70 15.60 -5.71
CA ASP A 167 -4.07 15.19 -5.41
C ASP A 167 -4.27 15.23 -3.88
N GLN A 168 -5.31 15.93 -3.43
CA GLN A 168 -5.55 16.14 -2.00
C GLN A 168 -5.78 14.82 -1.26
N GLU A 169 -6.34 13.80 -1.91
CA GLU A 169 -6.53 12.49 -1.29
C GLU A 169 -5.21 11.78 -1.01
N VAL A 170 -4.24 11.91 -1.92
CA VAL A 170 -2.89 11.37 -1.73
C VAL A 170 -2.17 12.13 -0.62
N LEU A 171 -2.29 13.46 -0.60
CA LEU A 171 -1.71 14.29 0.43
C LEU A 171 -2.25 13.95 1.82
N ASP A 172 -3.56 13.73 1.94
CA ASP A 172 -4.20 13.31 3.18
C ASP A 172 -3.69 11.93 3.65
N LEU A 173 -3.41 11.01 2.72
CA LEU A 173 -2.78 9.72 3.04
C LEU A 173 -1.35 9.88 3.54
N ILE A 174 -0.54 10.75 2.92
CA ILE A 174 0.83 11.05 3.36
C ILE A 174 0.81 11.59 4.78
N LEU A 175 0.03 12.65 5.03
CA LEU A 175 -0.07 13.28 6.35
C LEU A 175 -0.59 12.30 7.40
N LYS A 176 -1.57 11.45 7.06
CA LYS A 176 -2.10 10.43 7.97
C LYS A 176 -1.07 9.35 8.31
N ARG A 177 -0.17 9.02 7.38
CA ARG A 177 0.90 8.04 7.63
C ARG A 177 1.96 8.65 8.53
N MET A 178 2.47 9.83 8.18
CA MET A 178 3.45 10.57 8.98
C MET A 178 2.94 10.84 10.40
N LEU A 179 1.66 11.16 10.58
CA LEU A 179 1.08 11.35 11.91
C LEU A 179 1.26 10.12 12.80
N LYS A 180 1.11 8.90 12.26
CA LYS A 180 1.33 7.67 13.04
C LYS A 180 2.79 7.51 13.43
N ASP A 181 3.70 7.88 12.53
CA ASP A 181 5.13 7.77 12.78
C ASP A 181 5.55 8.82 13.84
N ILE A 182 5.04 10.05 13.77
CA ILE A 182 5.21 11.10 14.80
C ILE A 182 4.63 10.66 16.15
N ASP A 183 3.39 10.12 16.16
CA ASP A 183 2.76 9.60 17.36
C ASP A 183 3.64 8.52 18.00
N TYR A 184 4.13 7.56 17.21
CA TYR A 184 5.05 6.52 17.69
C TYR A 184 6.31 7.12 18.30
N LEU A 185 7.01 8.00 17.57
CA LEU A 185 8.26 8.62 18.04
C LEU A 185 8.05 9.44 19.31
N THR A 186 6.95 10.20 19.40
CA THR A 186 6.61 10.98 20.60
C THR A 186 6.47 10.10 21.85
N HIS A 187 5.98 8.87 21.70
CA HIS A 187 5.84 7.92 22.82
C HIS A 187 7.16 7.22 23.17
N GLU A 188 8.06 7.02 22.20
CA GLU A 188 9.29 6.26 22.36
C GLU A 188 10.51 7.14 22.76
N LEU A 189 10.50 8.42 22.38
CA LEU A 189 11.55 9.41 22.69
C LEU A 189 11.89 9.53 24.19
N PRO A 190 10.91 9.56 25.12
CA PRO A 190 11.21 9.59 26.56
C PRO A 190 12.01 8.37 27.06
N TYR A 191 12.00 7.28 26.29
CA TYR A 191 12.68 6.04 26.61
C TYR A 191 13.99 5.86 25.83
N LEU A 192 14.41 6.84 25.02
CA LEU A 192 15.59 6.82 24.16
C LEU A 192 15.62 5.61 23.20
N LEU A 193 14.44 5.15 22.79
CA LEU A 193 14.29 4.03 21.85
C LEU A 193 14.37 4.50 20.38
N THR A 194 14.49 5.81 20.15
CA THR A 194 14.58 6.45 18.83
C THR A 194 15.60 7.59 18.86
N ASP A 195 16.11 7.97 17.68
CA ASP A 195 16.93 9.17 17.52
C ASP A 195 16.05 10.42 17.50
N LEU A 196 16.57 11.52 18.06
CA LEU A 196 15.95 12.84 18.00
C LEU A 196 16.01 13.41 16.59
N ASP A 197 17.07 13.10 15.83
CA ASP A 197 17.22 13.57 14.46
C ASP A 197 16.12 13.00 13.54
N ASP A 198 15.75 11.72 13.72
CA ASP A 198 14.65 11.07 12.98
C ASP A 198 13.30 11.77 13.25
N PHE A 199 13.06 12.17 14.50
CA PHE A 199 11.85 12.90 14.88
C PHE A 199 11.78 14.28 14.24
N ILE A 200 12.90 15.02 14.25
CA ILE A 200 12.99 16.34 13.62
C ILE A 200 12.81 16.24 12.10
N GLU A 201 13.40 15.23 11.45
CA GLU A 201 13.25 15.01 10.01
C GLU A 201 11.78 14.80 9.64
N ILE A 202 11.09 13.91 10.35
CA ILE A 202 9.67 13.63 10.09
C ILE A 202 8.78 14.86 10.33
N ILE A 203 9.03 15.66 11.38
CA ILE A 203 8.27 16.91 11.62
C ILE A 203 8.45 17.89 10.47
N ASN A 204 9.70 18.08 10.00
CA ASN A 204 10.00 18.97 8.88
C ASN A 204 9.31 18.51 7.60
N GLU A 205 9.29 17.20 7.36
CA GLU A 205 8.61 16.63 6.20
C GLU A 205 7.08 16.77 6.31
N PHE A 206 6.51 16.51 7.48
CA PHE A 206 5.09 16.74 7.75
C PHE A 206 4.72 18.20 7.50
N LYS A 207 5.53 19.15 8.00
CA LYS A 207 5.33 20.58 7.79
C LYS A 207 5.31 20.93 6.30
N TYR A 208 6.27 20.42 5.52
CA TYR A 208 6.33 20.61 4.08
C TYR A 208 5.04 20.15 3.35
N PHE A 209 4.53 18.95 3.66
CA PHE A 209 3.29 18.46 3.07
C PHE A 209 2.06 19.19 3.60
N SER A 210 2.06 19.55 4.89
CA SER A 210 0.92 20.23 5.52
C SER A 210 0.63 21.58 4.90
N GLU A 211 1.66 22.34 4.49
CA GLU A 211 1.50 23.65 3.83
C GLU A 211 0.84 23.57 2.45
N GLN A 212 0.90 22.39 1.83
CA GLN A 212 0.27 22.11 0.54
C GLN A 212 -1.19 21.65 0.70
N SER A 213 -1.63 21.36 1.93
CA SER A 213 -2.99 20.89 2.20
C SER A 213 -3.98 22.05 2.22
N GLU A 214 -5.17 21.80 1.67
CA GLU A 214 -6.34 22.69 1.82
C GLU A 214 -6.69 22.95 3.30
N SER A 215 -6.29 22.04 4.19
CA SER A 215 -6.56 22.11 5.64
C SER A 215 -5.37 22.58 6.47
N LYS A 216 -4.34 23.20 5.89
CA LYS A 216 -3.07 23.51 6.57
C LYS A 216 -3.19 24.21 7.93
N GLU A 217 -4.18 25.08 8.08
CA GLU A 217 -4.43 25.80 9.34
C GLU A 217 -4.74 24.88 10.53
N LYS A 218 -5.28 23.68 10.29
CA LYS A 218 -5.57 22.71 11.36
C LYS A 218 -4.31 22.15 12.02
N TRP A 219 -3.17 22.21 11.33
CA TRP A 219 -1.93 21.54 11.75
C TRP A 219 -0.96 22.46 12.51
N LYS A 220 -1.12 23.78 12.43
CA LYS A 220 -0.15 24.74 12.98
C LYS A 220 0.16 24.52 14.46
N ALA A 221 -0.89 24.46 15.29
CA ALA A 221 -0.71 24.26 16.74
C ALA A 221 -0.04 22.93 17.08
N GLN A 222 -0.36 21.86 16.34
CA GLN A 222 0.22 20.53 16.56
C GLN A 222 1.69 20.49 16.16
N ILE A 223 2.06 21.13 15.05
CA ILE A 223 3.46 21.24 14.61
C ILE A 223 4.28 22.03 15.63
N GLU A 224 3.77 23.17 16.11
CA GLU A 224 4.42 23.96 17.16
C GLU A 224 4.64 23.14 18.45
N GLU A 225 3.68 22.29 18.83
CA GLU A 225 3.83 21.39 19.98
C GLU A 225 5.00 20.41 19.78
N TRP A 226 5.07 19.75 18.62
CA TRP A 226 6.15 18.80 18.33
C TRP A 226 7.53 19.47 18.23
N GLU A 227 7.61 20.66 17.62
CA GLU A 227 8.84 21.46 17.57
C GLU A 227 9.33 21.81 19.00
N ASN A 228 8.42 22.18 19.91
CA ASN A 228 8.75 22.43 21.31
C ASN A 228 9.25 21.18 22.05
N ILE A 229 8.66 20.01 21.78
CA ILE A 229 9.14 18.73 22.35
C ILE A 229 10.58 18.47 21.89
N ALA A 230 10.83 18.60 20.58
CA ALA A 230 12.16 18.37 20.01
C ALA A 230 13.22 19.32 20.61
N ASP A 231 12.88 20.60 20.79
CA ASP A 231 13.81 21.58 21.35
C ASP A 231 14.11 21.35 22.83
N ASN A 232 13.14 20.92 23.64
CA ASN A 232 13.36 20.56 25.04
C ASN A 232 14.25 19.31 25.22
N LEU A 233 14.29 18.42 24.22
CA LEU A 233 15.12 17.21 24.25
C LEU A 233 16.56 17.47 23.77
N LYS A 234 16.82 18.62 23.11
CA LYS A 234 18.19 19.04 22.73
C LYS A 234 19.00 19.62 23.89
N THR A 235 18.33 20.12 24.93
CA THR A 235 18.93 20.81 26.09
C THR A 235 19.28 19.86 27.22
#